data_AF-A0A7V9LA28-F1
#
_entry.id   AF-A0A7V9LA28-F1
#
_cell.length_a   1.000
_cell.length_b   1.000
_cell.length_c   1.000
_cell.angle_alpha   90.00
_cell.angle_beta   90.00
_cell.angle_gamma   90.00
#
_symmetry.space_group_name_H-M   'P 1'
#
loop_
_entity.id
_entity.type
_entity.pdbx_description
1 polymer ?
#
loop_
_entity_poly.entity_id
_entity_poly.type
_entity_poly.pdbx_seq_one_letter_code
_entity_poly.pdbx_strand_id
1 'polypeptide(L)'
;MWIQRIIVIVLITTSGCSFAFTKKPSRSQTGEVSCNSSWTWPVVDTVVAGISVGQAIAAGSKSTNPGTEADDAKSDIVLGGVVVGAAAAAGAAYGYYRVSHCKAAKKDEHIAIQPLPKPTPDNPATARARPPVEAPIAKPAPVVADAEITARAHTKRGDELFDAGNFTKAIVEYQAAFALVPSPKLLYNIASAYDELHDFGRAREYFQRYVDADPSGTAVDAARRRITEINARQTN
;
A
#
# COMPACT_ATOMS: atom_id res chain seq x y z
N MET A 1 -38.03 24.04 17.70
CA MET A 1 -37.34 22.76 18.01
C MET A 1 -37.56 21.66 16.94
N TRP A 2 -38.69 21.62 16.23
CA TRP A 2 -38.95 20.57 15.22
C TRP A 2 -38.16 20.75 13.91
N ILE A 3 -37.98 22.00 13.45
CA ILE A 3 -37.24 22.34 12.22
C ILE A 3 -35.77 21.93 12.31
N GLN A 4 -35.14 22.08 13.48
CA GLN A 4 -33.73 21.73 13.70
C GLN A 4 -33.49 20.22 13.67
N ARG A 5 -34.47 19.42 14.13
CA ARG A 5 -34.45 17.95 14.02
C ARG A 5 -34.63 17.48 12.58
N ILE A 6 -35.46 18.16 11.78
CA ILE A 6 -35.63 17.86 10.35
C ILE A 6 -34.34 18.17 9.56
N ILE A 7 -33.66 19.28 9.85
CA ILE A 7 -32.39 19.63 9.19
C ILE A 7 -31.30 18.58 9.47
N VAL A 8 -31.20 18.07 10.70
CA VAL A 8 -30.24 17.01 11.06
C VAL A 8 -30.57 15.69 10.36
N ILE A 9 -31.84 15.31 10.28
CA ILE A 9 -32.27 14.07 9.57
C ILE A 9 -32.03 14.18 8.06
N VAL A 10 -32.25 15.36 7.46
CA VAL A 10 -31.97 15.61 6.03
C VAL A 10 -30.46 15.63 5.75
N LEU A 11 -29.63 16.14 6.67
CA LEU A 11 -28.16 16.07 6.55
C LEU A 11 -27.60 14.65 6.70
N ILE A 12 -28.22 13.80 7.54
CA ILE A 12 -27.84 12.39 7.69
C ILE A 12 -28.24 11.56 6.45
N THR A 13 -29.39 11.86 5.83
CA THR A 13 -29.84 11.14 4.63
C THR A 13 -29.11 11.57 3.36
N THR A 14 -28.65 12.82 3.26
CA THR A 14 -27.83 13.29 2.13
C THR A 14 -26.36 12.87 2.19
N SER A 15 -25.82 12.56 3.38
CA SER A 15 -24.47 11.99 3.54
C SER A 15 -24.39 10.49 3.21
N GLY A 16 -25.54 9.82 3.00
CA GLY A 16 -25.63 8.44 2.52
C GLY A 16 -25.29 8.21 1.04
N CYS A 17 -25.07 9.26 0.23
CA CYS A 17 -24.84 9.13 -1.21
C CYS A 17 -23.38 8.83 -1.60
N SER A 18 -22.42 8.97 -0.68
CA SER A 18 -20.99 8.77 -1.00
C SER A 18 -20.62 7.31 -1.27
N PHE A 19 -21.41 6.35 -0.77
CA PHE A 19 -21.13 4.92 -0.98
C PHE A 19 -21.45 4.43 -2.40
N ALA A 20 -22.33 5.11 -3.15
CA ALA A 20 -22.72 4.72 -4.51
C ALA A 20 -21.69 5.12 -5.59
N PHE A 21 -20.73 5.99 -5.28
CA PHE A 21 -19.76 6.50 -6.26
C PHE A 21 -18.38 5.82 -6.23
N THR A 22 -18.15 4.86 -5.32
CA THR A 22 -16.89 4.11 -5.29
C THR A 22 -16.95 2.88 -6.20
N LYS A 23 -17.11 3.12 -7.52
CA LYS A 23 -16.95 2.07 -8.54
C LYS A 23 -15.62 1.35 -8.31
N LYS A 24 -15.67 0.01 -8.35
CA LYS A 24 -14.48 -0.85 -8.34
C LYS A 24 -13.58 -0.43 -9.51
N PRO A 25 -12.24 -0.50 -9.37
CA PRO A 25 -11.35 -0.26 -10.50
C PRO A 25 -11.71 -1.24 -11.62
N SER A 26 -12.18 -0.71 -12.76
CA SER A 26 -12.45 -1.49 -13.96
C SER A 26 -11.55 -1.00 -15.08
N ARG A 27 -10.96 -1.94 -15.81
CA ARG A 27 -10.16 -1.63 -16.99
C ARG A 27 -11.08 -1.09 -18.09
N SER A 28 -10.75 0.08 -18.65
CA SER A 28 -11.42 0.65 -19.83
C SER A 28 -11.24 -0.26 -21.05
N GLN A 29 -12.11 -0.15 -22.06
CA GLN A 29 -11.91 -0.80 -23.37
C GLN A 29 -10.62 -0.37 -24.08
N THR A 30 -10.04 0.77 -23.68
CA THR A 30 -8.73 1.28 -24.15
C THR A 30 -7.54 0.77 -23.33
N GLY A 31 -7.76 -0.07 -22.31
CA GLY A 31 -6.70 -0.59 -21.44
C GLY A 31 -6.35 0.30 -20.24
N GLU A 32 -6.91 1.51 -20.18
CA GLU A 32 -6.62 2.54 -19.15
C GLU A 32 -7.36 2.29 -17.82
N VAL A 33 -6.67 2.42 -16.70
CA VAL A 33 -7.21 2.30 -15.33
C VAL A 33 -7.94 3.58 -14.95
N SER A 34 -9.28 3.55 -15.05
CA SER A 34 -10.14 4.66 -14.63
C SER A 34 -10.49 4.56 -13.15
N CYS A 35 -9.85 5.41 -12.34
CA CYS A 35 -10.15 5.60 -10.92
C CYS A 35 -9.95 7.05 -10.48
N ASN A 36 -10.72 7.49 -9.47
CA ASN A 36 -10.57 8.80 -8.87
C ASN A 36 -9.26 8.85 -8.04
N SER A 37 -8.32 9.69 -8.48
CA SER A 37 -7.01 9.87 -7.83
C SER A 37 -6.92 11.16 -7.01
N SER A 38 -8.03 11.88 -6.81
CA SER A 38 -8.01 13.12 -6.02
C SER A 38 -8.06 12.86 -4.52
N TRP A 39 -7.23 13.60 -3.76
CA TRP A 39 -7.25 13.58 -2.29
C TRP A 39 -8.36 14.44 -1.68
N THR A 40 -9.16 15.14 -2.49
CA THR A 40 -10.15 16.12 -2.01
C THR A 40 -11.12 15.52 -0.99
N TRP A 41 -11.68 14.35 -1.28
CA TRP A 41 -12.68 13.71 -0.41
C TRP A 41 -12.10 13.19 0.92
N PRO A 42 -10.97 12.45 0.93
CA PRO A 42 -10.31 12.08 2.19
C PRO A 42 -9.93 13.28 3.07
N VAL A 43 -9.48 14.38 2.47
CA VAL A 43 -9.12 15.60 3.21
C VAL A 43 -10.36 16.23 3.86
N VAL A 44 -11.47 16.34 3.15
CA VAL A 44 -12.75 16.84 3.72
C VAL A 44 -13.19 15.99 4.91
N ASP A 45 -13.11 14.67 4.81
CA ASP A 45 -13.47 13.75 5.90
C ASP A 45 -12.58 13.94 7.14
N THR A 46 -11.26 14.16 6.95
CA THR A 46 -10.36 14.45 8.09
C THR A 46 -10.70 15.76 8.80
N VAL A 47 -11.10 16.79 8.04
CA VAL A 47 -11.49 18.08 8.60
C VAL A 47 -12.78 17.93 9.40
N VAL A 48 -13.77 17.21 8.87
CA VAL A 48 -15.05 16.94 9.56
C VAL A 48 -14.81 16.12 10.83
N ALA A 49 -13.94 15.11 10.77
CA ALA A 49 -13.58 14.31 11.95
C ALA A 49 -12.97 15.18 13.05
N GLY A 50 -12.00 16.03 12.70
CA GLY A 50 -11.34 16.94 13.64
C GLY A 50 -12.31 17.93 14.30
N ILE A 51 -13.20 18.54 13.52
CA ILE A 51 -14.20 19.48 14.05
C ILE A 51 -15.16 18.78 15.01
N SER A 52 -15.67 17.61 14.63
CA SER A 52 -16.67 16.86 15.42
C SER A 52 -16.11 16.39 16.76
N VAL A 53 -14.88 15.86 16.74
CA VAL A 53 -14.18 15.44 17.96
C VAL A 53 -13.82 16.67 18.82
N GLY A 54 -13.37 17.77 18.20
CA GLY A 54 -13.07 19.02 18.91
C GLY A 54 -14.29 19.58 19.66
N GLN A 55 -15.46 19.57 19.03
CA GLN A 55 -16.72 20.00 19.67
C GLN A 55 -17.12 19.08 20.84
N ALA A 56 -16.97 17.76 20.69
CA ALA A 56 -17.24 16.81 21.77
C ALA A 56 -16.32 17.03 22.98
N ILE A 57 -15.02 17.24 22.76
CA ILE A 57 -14.05 17.52 23.83
C ILE A 57 -14.36 18.86 24.53
N ALA A 58 -14.68 19.90 23.75
CA ALA A 58 -15.05 21.20 24.31
C ALA A 58 -16.36 21.15 25.13
N ALA A 59 -17.32 20.32 24.74
CA ALA A 59 -18.56 20.11 25.49
C ALA A 59 -18.33 19.29 26.77
N GLY A 60 -17.50 18.24 26.71
CA GLY A 60 -17.20 17.37 27.86
C GLY A 60 -16.31 18.01 28.94
N SER A 61 -15.57 19.07 28.62
CA SER A 61 -14.65 19.75 29.55
C SER A 61 -15.31 20.80 30.46
N LYS A 62 -16.58 21.15 30.26
CA LYS A 62 -17.30 22.15 31.09
C LYS A 62 -18.05 21.50 32.25
N SER A 63 -17.65 21.80 33.49
CA SER A 63 -18.36 21.37 34.71
C SER A 63 -19.66 22.16 34.93
N THR A 64 -20.79 21.49 35.14
CA THR A 64 -22.08 22.06 35.56
C THR A 64 -22.65 21.29 36.75
N ASN A 65 -23.55 21.92 37.51
CA ASN A 65 -24.24 21.29 38.62
C ASN A 65 -25.17 20.18 38.10
N PRO A 66 -25.14 18.97 38.68
CA PRO A 66 -25.92 17.83 38.21
C PRO A 66 -27.42 18.07 38.38
N GLY A 67 -28.19 17.86 37.30
CA GLY A 67 -29.65 17.86 37.32
C GLY A 67 -30.31 19.04 36.59
N THR A 68 -29.58 19.70 35.69
CA THR A 68 -30.12 20.81 34.88
C THR A 68 -30.37 20.36 33.43
N GLU A 69 -31.32 20.98 32.72
CA GLU A 69 -31.52 20.78 31.26
C GLU A 69 -30.23 20.99 30.43
N ALA A 70 -29.24 21.69 30.99
CA ALA A 70 -27.94 21.90 30.38
C ALA A 70 -27.05 20.63 30.38
N ASP A 71 -27.32 19.63 31.23
CA ASP A 71 -26.54 18.39 31.29
C ASP A 71 -26.96 17.41 30.19
N ASP A 72 -28.26 17.30 29.90
CA ASP A 72 -28.79 16.43 28.83
C ASP A 72 -28.33 16.92 27.45
N ALA A 73 -28.33 18.24 27.22
CA ALA A 73 -27.85 18.84 25.97
C ALA A 73 -26.34 18.61 25.74
N LYS A 74 -25.53 18.48 26.79
CA LYS A 74 -24.10 18.16 26.68
C LYS A 74 -23.87 16.71 26.29
N SER A 75 -24.63 15.79 26.89
CA SER A 75 -24.57 14.36 26.59
C SER A 75 -24.81 14.11 25.10
N ASP A 76 -25.83 14.75 24.52
CA ASP A 76 -26.16 14.64 23.10
C ASP A 76 -25.06 15.20 22.18
N ILE A 77 -24.43 16.32 22.55
CA ILE A 77 -23.32 16.91 21.78
C ILE A 77 -22.07 16.04 21.83
N VAL A 78 -21.74 15.49 23.01
CA VAL A 78 -20.58 14.61 23.18
C VAL A 78 -20.79 13.32 22.40
N LEU A 79 -21.94 12.66 22.56
CA LEU A 79 -22.25 11.42 21.85
C LEU A 79 -22.33 11.64 20.34
N GLY A 80 -22.98 12.70 19.90
CA GLY A 80 -23.08 13.07 18.49
C GLY A 80 -21.72 13.36 17.86
N GLY A 81 -20.88 14.16 18.53
CA GLY A 81 -19.54 14.49 18.03
C GLY A 81 -18.60 13.30 17.96
N VAL A 82 -18.69 12.35 18.92
CA VAL A 82 -17.92 11.10 18.88
C VAL A 82 -18.36 10.21 17.72
N VAL A 83 -19.66 10.02 17.52
CA VAL A 83 -20.19 9.15 16.45
C VAL A 83 -19.85 9.71 15.07
N VAL A 84 -20.10 11.01 14.84
CA VAL A 84 -19.78 11.68 13.57
C VAL A 84 -18.27 11.70 13.33
N GLY A 85 -17.49 12.00 14.37
CA GLY A 85 -16.04 12.00 14.31
C GLY A 85 -15.46 10.65 13.91
N ALA A 86 -15.95 9.56 14.51
CA ALA A 86 -15.51 8.21 14.20
C ALA A 86 -15.88 7.78 12.76
N ALA A 87 -17.10 8.10 12.32
CA ALA A 87 -17.55 7.78 10.96
C ALA A 87 -16.73 8.52 9.90
N ALA A 88 -16.47 9.82 10.10
CA ALA A 88 -15.64 10.63 9.21
C ALA A 88 -14.18 10.15 9.20
N ALA A 89 -13.62 9.76 10.35
CA ALA A 89 -12.27 9.20 10.42
C ALA A 89 -12.15 7.87 9.65
N ALA A 90 -13.16 7.00 9.75
CA ALA A 90 -13.22 5.75 8.98
C ALA A 90 -13.34 6.02 7.47
N GLY A 91 -14.17 7.00 7.08
CA GLY A 91 -14.31 7.48 5.69
C GLY A 91 -12.99 8.00 5.13
N ALA A 92 -12.29 8.84 5.90
CA ALA A 92 -10.96 9.31 5.56
C ALA A 92 -9.97 8.15 5.37
N ALA A 93 -9.86 7.24 6.35
CA ALA A 93 -8.94 6.11 6.26
C ALA A 93 -9.18 5.24 5.01
N TYR A 94 -10.46 4.93 4.74
CA TYR A 94 -10.85 4.20 3.55
C TYR A 94 -10.55 4.95 2.25
N GLY A 95 -10.86 6.25 2.23
CA GLY A 95 -10.59 7.14 1.09
C GLY A 95 -9.10 7.26 0.80
N TYR A 96 -8.26 7.45 1.84
CA TYR A 96 -6.82 7.52 1.71
C TYR A 96 -6.24 6.21 1.16
N TYR A 97 -6.73 5.07 1.66
CA TYR A 97 -6.36 3.75 1.19
C TYR A 97 -6.70 3.53 -0.30
N ARG A 98 -7.91 3.90 -0.74
CA ARG A 98 -8.32 3.70 -2.15
C ARG A 98 -7.56 4.61 -3.12
N VAL A 99 -7.34 5.87 -2.76
CA VAL A 99 -6.61 6.83 -3.61
C VAL A 99 -5.14 6.42 -3.77
N SER A 100 -4.50 5.92 -2.71
CA SER A 100 -3.11 5.44 -2.78
C SER A 100 -2.96 4.25 -3.71
N HIS A 101 -3.86 3.26 -3.64
CA HIS A 101 -3.87 2.09 -4.52
C HIS A 101 -4.19 2.47 -5.97
N CYS A 102 -5.10 3.41 -6.19
CA CYS A 102 -5.39 3.95 -7.51
C CYS A 102 -4.17 4.65 -8.13
N LYS A 103 -3.43 5.45 -7.35
CA LYS A 103 -2.20 6.10 -7.81
C LYS A 103 -1.08 5.10 -8.10
N ALA A 104 -0.96 4.03 -7.29
CA ALA A 104 -0.02 2.95 -7.55
C ALA A 104 -0.33 2.25 -8.88
N ALA A 105 -1.59 1.84 -9.08
CA ALA A 105 -2.02 1.17 -10.31
C ALA A 105 -1.81 2.04 -11.58
N LYS A 106 -2.07 3.35 -11.50
CA LYS A 106 -1.81 4.26 -12.63
C LYS A 106 -0.31 4.43 -12.93
N LYS A 107 0.57 4.38 -11.92
CA LYS A 107 2.02 4.46 -12.12
C LYS A 107 2.55 3.23 -12.87
N ASP A 108 2.08 2.05 -12.47
CA ASP A 108 2.45 0.78 -13.13
C ASP A 108 1.99 0.76 -14.59
N GLU A 109 0.82 1.33 -14.87
CA GLU A 109 0.34 1.51 -16.24
C GLU A 109 1.18 2.51 -17.05
N HIS A 110 1.55 3.67 -16.48
CA HIS A 110 2.44 4.63 -17.17
C HIS A 110 3.83 4.05 -17.45
N ILE A 111 4.29 3.11 -16.64
CA ILE A 111 5.53 2.37 -16.88
C ILE A 111 5.34 1.35 -18.02
N ALA A 112 4.17 0.73 -18.13
CA ALA A 112 3.84 -0.23 -19.19
C ALA A 112 3.51 0.41 -20.56
N ILE A 113 2.97 1.63 -20.59
CA ILE A 113 2.63 2.38 -21.83
C ILE A 113 3.81 3.21 -22.34
N GLN A 114 4.84 3.46 -21.52
CA GLN A 114 6.09 4.03 -22.03
C GLN A 114 6.66 3.09 -23.11
N PRO A 115 6.88 3.59 -24.34
CA PRO A 115 7.59 2.81 -25.33
C PRO A 115 8.93 2.42 -24.71
N LEU A 116 9.27 1.12 -24.74
CA LEU A 116 10.63 0.67 -24.48
C LEU A 116 11.58 1.66 -25.16
N PRO A 117 12.64 2.17 -24.49
CA PRO A 117 13.63 2.97 -25.18
C PRO A 117 14.09 2.15 -26.38
N LYS A 118 13.77 2.60 -27.59
CA LYS A 118 14.24 1.91 -28.79
C LYS A 118 15.75 1.81 -28.64
N PRO A 119 16.36 0.63 -28.75
CA PRO A 119 17.80 0.57 -28.94
C PRO A 119 18.07 1.44 -30.17
N THR A 120 18.70 2.59 -29.95
CA THR A 120 19.12 3.45 -31.03
C THR A 120 20.03 2.61 -31.91
N PRO A 121 19.79 2.51 -33.23
CA PRO A 121 20.75 1.89 -34.11
C PRO A 121 22.05 2.65 -33.93
N ASP A 122 23.11 1.95 -33.53
CA ASP A 122 24.48 2.46 -33.61
C ASP A 122 24.68 2.94 -35.04
N ASN A 123 24.60 4.25 -35.25
CA ASN A 123 24.79 4.84 -36.56
C ASN A 123 26.30 5.09 -36.71
N PRO A 124 27.02 4.38 -37.59
CA PRO A 124 28.47 4.45 -37.69
C PRO A 124 28.98 5.75 -38.36
N ALA A 125 28.13 6.77 -38.50
CA ALA A 125 28.40 7.94 -39.34
C ALA A 125 28.91 9.19 -38.62
N THR A 126 29.04 9.20 -37.29
CA THR A 126 29.71 10.31 -36.57
C THR A 126 31.10 9.94 -36.09
N ALA A 127 31.89 9.33 -36.98
CA ALA A 127 33.34 9.31 -36.88
C ALA A 127 33.90 10.59 -37.54
N ARG A 128 33.86 11.73 -36.83
CA ARG A 128 34.74 12.86 -37.15
C ARG A 128 35.47 13.32 -35.88
N ALA A 129 36.75 12.94 -35.85
CA ALA A 129 37.88 13.46 -35.09
C ALA A 129 37.52 14.38 -33.90
N ARG A 130 37.37 13.78 -32.72
CA ARG A 130 37.78 14.47 -31.48
C ARG A 130 39.30 14.29 -31.32
N PRO A 131 40.05 15.34 -30.95
CA PRO A 131 41.46 15.21 -30.62
C PRO A 131 41.64 14.30 -29.39
N PRO A 132 42.82 13.70 -29.18
CA PRO A 132 43.03 12.75 -28.09
C PRO A 132 43.00 13.52 -26.78
N VAL A 133 41.93 13.34 -26.01
CA VAL A 133 41.93 13.70 -24.58
C VAL A 133 42.23 12.41 -23.85
N GLU A 134 43.47 12.31 -23.40
CA GLU A 134 43.98 11.23 -22.56
C GLU A 134 43.70 11.59 -21.10
N ALA A 135 42.69 10.97 -20.49
CA ALA A 135 42.51 10.73 -19.03
C ALA A 135 41.22 9.91 -18.78
N PRO A 136 41.09 9.22 -17.62
CA PRO A 136 41.19 7.78 -17.46
C PRO A 136 39.83 7.06 -17.55
N ILE A 137 39.87 5.74 -17.78
CA ILE A 137 38.71 4.85 -17.70
C ILE A 137 38.09 4.95 -16.28
N ALA A 138 37.03 5.73 -16.13
CA ALA A 138 36.24 5.76 -14.91
C ALA A 138 35.34 4.52 -14.89
N LYS A 139 35.53 3.66 -13.89
CA LYS A 139 34.63 2.56 -13.54
C LYS A 139 33.18 3.08 -13.42
N PRO A 140 32.17 2.37 -13.94
CA PRO A 140 30.78 2.70 -13.63
C PRO A 140 30.49 2.30 -12.18
N ALA A 141 30.47 3.26 -11.24
CA ALA A 141 30.05 3.02 -9.86
C ALA A 141 29.50 4.30 -9.23
N PRO A 142 28.17 4.51 -9.31
CA PRO A 142 27.41 4.79 -8.07
C PRO A 142 26.00 4.14 -8.00
N VAL A 143 25.30 3.94 -9.13
CA VAL A 143 23.85 3.62 -9.13
C VAL A 143 23.53 2.21 -8.60
N VAL A 144 24.39 1.24 -8.88
CA VAL A 144 24.20 -0.17 -8.47
C VAL A 144 24.51 -0.35 -6.97
N ALA A 145 25.50 0.39 -6.46
CA ALA A 145 25.87 0.34 -5.05
C ALA A 145 24.74 0.86 -4.15
N ASP A 146 24.06 1.93 -4.57
CA ASP A 146 22.92 2.49 -3.85
C ASP A 146 21.75 1.49 -3.81
N ALA A 147 21.43 0.84 -4.94
CA ALA A 147 20.36 -0.15 -5.02
C ALA A 147 20.60 -1.35 -4.09
N GLU A 148 21.83 -1.86 -4.02
CA GLU A 148 22.17 -2.94 -3.11
C GLU A 148 22.10 -2.54 -1.63
N ILE A 149 22.54 -1.32 -1.28
CA ILE A 149 22.43 -0.80 0.09
C ILE A 149 20.96 -0.70 0.50
N THR A 150 20.12 -0.13 -0.37
CA THR A 150 18.68 -0.01 -0.12
C THR A 150 18.00 -1.39 -0.05
N ALA A 151 18.35 -2.34 -0.93
CA ALA A 151 17.82 -3.69 -0.88
C ALA A 151 18.20 -4.43 0.42
N ARG A 152 19.44 -4.27 0.89
CA ARG A 152 19.89 -4.81 2.18
C ARG A 152 19.11 -4.22 3.35
N ALA A 153 18.84 -2.91 3.32
CA ALA A 153 18.03 -2.24 4.35
C ALA A 153 16.60 -2.78 4.40
N HIS A 154 15.95 -2.92 3.23
CA HIS A 154 14.62 -3.55 3.12
C HIS A 154 14.64 -5.00 3.60
N THR A 155 15.66 -5.79 3.23
CA THR A 155 15.80 -7.19 3.68
C THR A 155 15.89 -7.26 5.20
N LYS A 156 16.75 -6.45 5.83
CA LYS A 156 16.92 -6.41 7.29
C LYS A 156 15.61 -6.04 7.99
N ARG A 157 14.89 -5.05 7.47
CA ARG A 157 13.58 -4.64 8.00
C ARG A 157 12.53 -5.74 7.83
N GLY A 158 12.57 -6.45 6.70
CA GLY A 158 11.75 -7.63 6.47
C GLY A 158 12.01 -8.73 7.49
N ASP A 159 13.28 -9.02 7.78
CA ASP A 159 13.70 -10.00 8.79
C ASP A 159 13.19 -9.60 10.20
N GLU A 160 13.37 -8.33 10.60
CA GLU A 160 12.85 -7.81 11.88
C GLU A 160 11.31 -7.95 11.99
N LEU A 161 10.59 -7.71 10.89
CA LEU A 161 9.13 -7.86 10.85
C LEU A 161 8.70 -9.32 10.86
N PHE A 162 9.46 -10.20 10.20
CA PHE A 162 9.22 -11.64 10.20
C PHE A 162 9.38 -12.21 11.61
N ASP A 163 10.47 -11.86 12.29
CA ASP A 163 10.74 -12.28 13.67
C ASP A 163 9.68 -11.75 14.65
N ALA A 164 9.12 -10.56 14.36
CA ALA A 164 8.01 -9.99 15.12
C ALA A 164 6.63 -10.62 14.78
N GLY A 165 6.57 -11.63 13.92
CA GLY A 165 5.34 -12.27 13.46
C GLY A 165 4.49 -11.41 12.50
N ASN A 166 5.01 -10.28 12.02
CA ASN A 166 4.32 -9.38 11.10
C ASN A 166 4.62 -9.75 9.64
N PHE A 167 4.23 -10.96 9.27
CA PHE A 167 4.57 -11.57 7.98
C PHE A 167 4.06 -10.76 6.78
N THR A 168 2.87 -10.15 6.87
CA THR A 168 2.32 -9.30 5.79
C THR A 168 3.23 -8.11 5.48
N LYS A 169 3.76 -7.44 6.52
CA LYS A 169 4.70 -6.33 6.31
C LYS A 169 6.08 -6.83 5.89
N ALA A 170 6.53 -7.98 6.41
CA ALA A 170 7.78 -8.60 5.99
C ALA A 170 7.78 -8.88 4.47
N ILE A 171 6.69 -9.42 3.93
CA ILE A 171 6.52 -9.65 2.48
C ILE A 171 6.70 -8.35 1.69
N VAL A 172 6.08 -7.25 2.13
CA VAL A 172 6.20 -5.95 1.44
C VAL A 172 7.66 -5.49 1.39
N GLU A 173 8.38 -5.57 2.50
CA GLU A 173 9.79 -5.20 2.56
C GLU A 173 10.66 -6.13 1.70
N TYR A 174 10.43 -7.45 1.74
CA TYR A 174 11.16 -8.38 0.88
C TYR A 174 10.88 -8.19 -0.60
N GLN A 175 9.64 -7.87 -0.99
CA GLN A 175 9.30 -7.54 -2.38
C GLN A 175 9.96 -6.24 -2.82
N ALA A 176 10.04 -5.22 -1.95
CA ALA A 176 10.79 -4.00 -2.22
C ALA A 176 12.29 -4.28 -2.42
N ALA A 177 12.88 -5.13 -1.57
CA ALA A 177 14.26 -5.59 -1.74
C ALA A 177 14.45 -6.34 -3.07
N PHE A 178 13.51 -7.22 -3.42
CA PHE A 178 13.58 -8.05 -4.63
C PHE A 178 13.45 -7.21 -5.90
N ALA A 179 12.62 -6.15 -5.87
CA ALA A 179 12.47 -5.23 -6.99
C ALA A 179 13.76 -4.42 -7.27
N LEU A 180 14.59 -4.19 -6.24
CA LEU A 180 15.88 -3.51 -6.37
C LEU A 180 16.98 -4.49 -6.79
N VAL A 181 17.08 -5.61 -6.09
CA VAL A 181 18.10 -6.64 -6.33
C VAL A 181 17.44 -8.03 -6.27
N PRO A 182 17.03 -8.58 -7.42
CA PRO A 182 16.46 -9.92 -7.48
C PRO A 182 17.46 -10.97 -7.00
N SER A 183 17.08 -11.80 -6.03
CA SER A 183 17.92 -12.90 -5.56
C SER A 183 17.09 -14.11 -5.12
N PRO A 184 17.62 -15.35 -5.25
CA PRO A 184 16.94 -16.55 -4.78
C PRO A 184 16.65 -16.51 -3.27
N LYS A 185 17.56 -15.94 -2.47
CA LYS A 185 17.36 -15.78 -1.02
C LYS A 185 16.08 -15.00 -0.70
N LEU A 186 15.82 -13.91 -1.42
CA LEU A 186 14.61 -13.12 -1.23
C LEU A 186 13.33 -13.87 -1.65
N LEU A 187 13.40 -14.71 -2.70
CA LEU A 187 12.28 -15.59 -3.06
C LEU A 187 11.93 -16.56 -1.92
N TYR A 188 12.94 -17.15 -1.29
CA TYR A 188 12.74 -18.05 -0.15
C TYR A 188 12.15 -17.31 1.06
N ASN A 189 12.63 -16.10 1.37
CA ASN A 189 12.09 -15.28 2.46
C ASN A 189 10.62 -14.92 2.21
N ILE A 190 10.26 -14.51 0.99
CA ILE A 190 8.86 -14.22 0.62
C ILE A 190 8.00 -15.48 0.72
N ALA A 191 8.49 -16.63 0.24
CA ALA A 191 7.78 -17.90 0.34
C ALA A 191 7.50 -18.30 1.80
N SER A 192 8.51 -18.19 2.65
CA SER A 192 8.41 -18.50 4.08
C SER A 192 7.40 -17.59 4.78
N ALA A 193 7.40 -16.30 4.46
CA ALA A 193 6.42 -15.37 5.04
C ALA A 193 4.98 -15.65 4.60
N TYR A 194 4.76 -16.09 3.36
CA TYR A 194 3.44 -16.57 2.94
C TYR A 194 3.04 -17.88 3.64
N ASP A 195 4.01 -18.76 3.91
CA ASP A 195 3.77 -20.03 4.58
C ASP A 195 3.31 -19.84 6.03
N GLU A 196 3.95 -18.91 6.75
CA GLU A 196 3.56 -18.48 8.09
C GLU A 196 2.18 -17.81 8.14
N LEU A 197 1.79 -17.12 7.07
CA LEU A 197 0.42 -16.60 6.90
C LEU A 197 -0.61 -17.68 6.54
N HIS A 198 -0.17 -18.93 6.37
CA HIS A 198 -0.98 -20.04 5.86
C HIS A 198 -1.57 -19.79 4.46
N ASP A 199 -0.99 -18.85 3.70
CA ASP A 199 -1.30 -18.67 2.29
C ASP A 199 -0.48 -19.66 1.47
N PHE A 200 -0.86 -20.93 1.57
CA PHE A 200 -0.12 -22.03 0.96
C PHE A 200 -0.08 -21.94 -0.57
N GLY A 201 -1.05 -21.28 -1.19
CA GLY A 201 -1.08 -21.04 -2.64
C GLY A 201 0.11 -20.19 -3.07
N ARG A 202 0.27 -19.01 -2.46
CA ARG A 202 1.39 -18.11 -2.75
C ARG A 202 2.71 -18.66 -2.22
N ALA A 203 2.73 -19.27 -1.04
CA ALA A 203 3.94 -19.90 -0.50
C ALA A 203 4.53 -20.92 -1.47
N ARG A 204 3.71 -21.84 -1.99
CA ARG A 204 4.13 -22.84 -2.99
C ARG A 204 4.70 -22.19 -4.24
N GLU A 205 4.04 -21.17 -4.78
CA GLU A 205 4.50 -20.48 -5.98
C GLU A 205 5.90 -19.87 -5.80
N TYR A 206 6.13 -19.18 -4.68
CA TYR A 206 7.44 -18.57 -4.40
C TYR A 206 8.52 -19.61 -4.06
N PHE A 207 8.17 -20.69 -3.35
CA PHE A 207 9.10 -21.81 -3.15
C PHE A 207 9.49 -22.47 -4.48
N GLN A 208 8.55 -22.64 -5.42
CA GLN A 208 8.86 -23.18 -6.74
C GLN A 208 9.82 -22.25 -7.49
N ARG A 209 9.54 -20.94 -7.52
CA ARG A 209 10.45 -19.94 -8.12
C ARG A 209 11.85 -19.98 -7.50
N TYR A 210 11.96 -20.20 -6.19
CA TYR A 210 13.25 -20.36 -5.52
C TYR A 210 13.99 -21.61 -6.00
N VAL A 211 13.31 -22.77 -6.03
CA VAL A 211 13.89 -24.04 -6.50
C VAL A 211 14.31 -23.95 -7.97
N ASP A 212 13.56 -23.24 -8.80
CA ASP A 212 13.89 -23.03 -10.21
C ASP A 212 15.08 -22.08 -10.39
N ALA A 213 15.17 -21.04 -9.56
CA ALA A 213 16.22 -20.03 -9.63
C ALA A 213 17.57 -20.50 -9.06
N ASP A 214 17.55 -21.34 -8.02
CA ASP A 214 18.76 -21.89 -7.40
C ASP A 214 18.55 -23.37 -7.05
N PRO A 215 18.63 -24.30 -8.02
CA PRO A 215 18.36 -25.73 -7.80
C PRO A 215 19.35 -26.44 -6.86
N SER A 216 20.48 -25.80 -6.55
CA SER A 216 21.52 -26.28 -5.63
C SER A 216 21.63 -25.43 -4.35
N GLY A 217 20.65 -24.54 -4.12
CA GLY A 217 20.62 -23.66 -2.98
C GLY A 217 20.51 -24.41 -1.66
N THR A 218 21.02 -23.80 -0.59
CA THR A 218 21.08 -24.40 0.75
C THR A 218 19.72 -24.81 1.31
N ALA A 219 18.63 -24.17 0.88
CA ALA A 219 17.28 -24.44 1.36
C ALA A 219 16.40 -25.18 0.32
N VAL A 220 16.96 -25.65 -0.80
CA VAL A 220 16.18 -26.27 -1.89
C VAL A 220 15.42 -27.51 -1.43
N ASP A 221 16.09 -28.39 -0.68
CA ASP A 221 15.44 -29.61 -0.19
C ASP A 221 14.32 -29.29 0.79
N ALA A 222 14.47 -28.25 1.61
CA ALA A 222 13.41 -27.76 2.49
C ALA A 222 12.22 -27.20 1.68
N ALA A 223 12.50 -26.37 0.67
CA ALA A 223 11.48 -25.82 -0.21
C ALA A 223 10.71 -26.93 -0.97
N ARG A 224 11.40 -27.94 -1.52
CA ARG A 224 10.78 -29.09 -2.21
C ARG A 224 9.90 -29.91 -1.29
N ARG A 225 10.36 -30.20 -0.07
CA ARG A 225 9.54 -30.87 0.95
C ARG A 225 8.28 -30.06 1.23
N ARG A 226 8.42 -28.75 1.44
CA ARG A 226 7.28 -27.91 1.76
C ARG A 226 6.26 -27.82 0.63
N ILE A 227 6.71 -27.71 -0.62
CA ILE A 227 5.85 -27.77 -1.81
C ILE A 227 5.04 -29.08 -1.83
N THR A 228 5.69 -30.22 -1.55
CA THR A 228 5.05 -31.54 -1.53
C THR A 228 3.97 -31.63 -0.45
N GLU A 229 4.27 -31.15 0.76
CA GLU A 229 3.30 -31.10 1.87
C GLU A 229 2.09 -30.21 1.53
N ILE A 230 2.32 -29.04 0.95
CA ILE A 230 1.25 -28.14 0.53
C ILE A 230 0.35 -28.82 -0.52
N ASN A 231 0.94 -29.45 -1.53
CA ASN A 231 0.18 -30.13 -2.57
C ASN A 231 -0.68 -31.28 -2.01
N ALA A 232 -0.14 -32.07 -1.09
CA ALA A 232 -0.88 -33.17 -0.45
C ALA A 232 -2.11 -32.68 0.35
N ARG A 233 -2.05 -31.48 0.92
CA ARG A 233 -3.19 -30.87 1.63
C ARG A 233 -4.29 -30.37 0.69
N GLN A 234 -3.95 -30.04 -0.56
CA GLN A 234 -4.92 -29.53 -1.54
C GLN A 234 -5.68 -30.63 -2.29
N THR A 235 -5.21 -31.87 -2.22
CA THR A 235 -5.82 -33.03 -2.87
C THR A 235 -6.82 -33.80 -2.00
N ASN A 236 -7.04 -33.36 -0.75
CA ASN A 236 -7.88 -34.00 0.25
C ASN A 236 -9.03 -33.07 0.65
#